data_AF-A0A966RYU7-F1
#
_entry.id   AF-A0A966RYU7-F1
#
_cell.length_a   1.000
_cell.length_b   1.000
_cell.length_c   1.000
_cell.angle_alpha   90.00
_cell.angle_beta   90.00
_cell.angle_gamma   90.00
#
_symmetry.space_group_name_H-M   'P 1'
#
loop_
_entity.id
_entity.type
_entity.pdbx_description
1 polymer ?
#
loop_
_entity_poly.entity_id
_entity_poly.type
_entity_poly.pdbx_seq_one_letter_code
_entity_poly.pdbx_strand_id
1 'polypeptide(L)' 'MTKTEAEFWFDPVCPWAWMTSRWILEVEKVRDISVKWNLFSLAHLNRDKELPEDYKSRLIRSWQ' A
#
# COMPACT_ATOMS: atom_id res chain seq x y z
N MET A 1 -13.18 -24.63 7.64
CA MET A 1 -13.75 -23.27 7.59
C MET A 1 -12.92 -22.47 6.60
N THR A 2 -13.54 -21.63 5.78
CA THR A 2 -12.82 -20.75 4.83
C THR A 2 -12.24 -19.57 5.59
N LYS A 3 -10.93 -19.38 5.50
CA LYS A 3 -10.21 -18.24 6.08
C LYS A 3 -10.78 -16.93 5.51
N THR A 4 -10.93 -15.89 6.32
CA THR A 4 -11.38 -14.58 5.80
C THR A 4 -10.23 -13.94 5.00
N GLU A 5 -10.48 -13.53 3.76
CA GLU A 5 -9.44 -12.91 2.92
C GLU A 5 -9.37 -11.40 3.18
N ALA A 6 -8.17 -10.90 3.45
CA ALA A 6 -7.87 -9.47 3.53
C ALA A 6 -7.11 -9.04 2.27
N GLU A 7 -7.76 -8.25 1.41
CA GLU A 7 -7.12 -7.65 0.24
C GLU A 7 -6.28 -6.44 0.65
N PHE A 8 -4.97 -6.52 0.43
CA PHE A 8 -4.02 -5.50 0.85
C PHE A 8 -3.33 -4.86 -0.34
N TRP A 9 -3.67 -3.61 -0.63
CA TRP A 9 -3.04 -2.81 -1.67
C TRP A 9 -1.79 -2.13 -1.13
N PHE A 10 -0.64 -2.43 -1.74
CA PHE A 10 0.65 -1.97 -1.28
C PHE A 10 1.39 -1.12 -2.31
N ASP A 11 1.94 -0.01 -1.84
CA ASP A 11 2.94 0.82 -2.53
C ASP A 11 4.09 1.05 -1.55
N PRO A 12 5.35 0.68 -1.90
CA PRO A 12 6.50 0.84 -1.01
C PRO A 12 6.82 2.30 -0.64
N VAL A 13 6.39 3.30 -1.43
CA VAL A 13 6.62 4.71 -1.08
C VAL A 13 5.58 5.29 -0.14
N CYS A 14 4.46 4.59 0.07
CA CYS A 14 3.45 5.03 1.02
C CYS A 14 3.84 4.60 2.45
N PRO A 15 4.16 5.55 3.36
CA PRO A 15 4.57 5.21 4.72
C PRO A 15 3.46 4.49 5.50
N TRP A 16 2.20 4.80 5.20
CA TRP A 16 1.04 4.16 5.81
C TRP A 16 0.86 2.71 5.33
N ALA A 17 1.07 2.47 4.03
CA ALA A 17 1.04 1.11 3.50
C ALA A 17 2.18 0.28 4.08
N TRP A 18 3.37 0.86 4.28
CA TRP A 18 4.48 0.20 4.96
C TRP A 18 4.17 -0.19 6.41
N MET A 19 3.69 0.75 7.22
CA MET A 19 3.33 0.43 8.61
C MET A 19 2.22 -0.62 8.69
N THR A 20 1.19 -0.48 7.86
CA THR A 20 0.07 -1.43 7.83
C THR A 20 0.50 -2.81 7.32
N SER A 21 1.47 -2.89 6.39
CA SER A 21 1.99 -4.18 5.92
C SER A 21 2.72 -4.94 7.02
N ARG A 22 3.45 -4.24 7.90
CA ARG A 22 4.07 -4.85 9.08
C ARG A 22 3.02 -5.35 10.06
N TRP A 23 1.98 -4.56 10.29
CA TRP A 23 0.89 -4.95 11.18
C TRP A 23 0.09 -6.15 10.65
N ILE A 24 -0.32 -6.16 9.38
CA ILE A 24 -1.17 -7.22 8.83
C ILE A 24 -0.45 -8.58 8.81
N LEU A 25 0.88 -8.59 8.65
CA LEU A 25 1.71 -9.79 8.79
C LEU A 25 1.72 -10.34 10.22
N GLU A 26 1.62 -9.49 11.25
CA GLU A 26 1.48 -9.95 12.64
C GLU A 26 0.06 -10.43 12.93
N VAL A 27 -0.96 -9.78 12.36
CA VAL A 27 -2.37 -10.19 12.49
C VAL A 27 -2.60 -11.58 11.90
N GLU A 28 -2.03 -11.88 10.74
CA GLU A 28 -2.14 -13.20 10.08
C GLU A 28 -1.64 -14.35 10.97
N LYS A 29 -0.70 -14.08 11.89
CA LYS A 29 -0.19 -15.09 12.84
C LYS A 29 -1.17 -15.39 13.98
N VAL A 30 -2.06 -14.46 14.31
CA VAL A 30 -2.91 -14.52 15.51
C VAL A 30 -4.42 -14.45 15.21
N ARG A 31 -4.83 -14.41 13.94
CA ARG A 31 -6.21 -14.40 13.47
C ARG A 31 -6.38 -15.30 12.26
N ASP A 32 -7.58 -15.82 12.06
CA ASP A 32 -7.92 -16.68 10.92
C ASP A 32 -8.20 -15.86 9.64
N ILE A 33 -7.18 -15.10 9.18
CA ILE A 33 -7.21 -14.33 7.92
C ILE A 33 -6.08 -14.71 6.96
N SER A 34 -6.30 -14.71 5.65
CA SER A 34 -5.22 -14.78 4.64
C SER A 34 -5.03 -13.42 3.99
N VAL A 35 -3.79 -13.01 3.79
CA VAL A 35 -3.49 -11.74 3.11
C VAL A 35 -3.30 -11.96 1.60
N LYS A 36 -4.14 -11.31 0.79
CA LYS A 36 -3.97 -11.23 -0.66
C LYS A 36 -3.32 -9.89 -1.01
N TRP A 37 -2.15 -9.95 -1.61
CA TRP A 37 -1.37 -8.76 -1.96
C TRP A 37 -1.76 -8.24 -3.34
N ASN A 38 -2.09 -6.96 -3.40
CA ASN A 38 -2.33 -6.23 -4.63
C ASN A 38 -1.33 -5.08 -4.72
N LEU A 39 -0.79 -4.81 -5.90
CA LEU A 39 0.09 -3.65 -6.11
C LEU A 39 -0.75 -2.46 -6.55
N PHE A 40 -0.54 -1.30 -5.93
CA PHE A 40 -1.00 -0.03 -6.49
C PHE A 40 0.16 0.95 -6.60
N SER A 41 -0.10 2.11 -7.20
CA SER A 41 0.80 3.24 -7.06
C SER A 41 0.09 4.50 -6.60
N LEU A 42 0.67 5.10 -5.56
CA LEU A 42 0.34 6.40 -5.03
C LEU A 42 0.58 7.51 -6.06
N ALA A 43 1.61 7.43 -6.90
CA ALA A 43 1.79 8.44 -7.94
C ALA A 43 0.70 8.34 -9.01
N HIS A 44 0.35 7.11 -9.44
CA HIS A 44 -0.72 6.93 -10.42
C HIS A 44 -2.08 7.37 -9.86
N LEU A 45 -2.32 7.11 -8.57
CA LEU A 45 -3.52 7.56 -7.85
C LEU A 45 -3.61 9.09 -7.75
N ASN A 46 -2.47 9.79 -7.73
CA ASN A 46 -2.41 11.24 -7.56
C ASN A 46 -2.05 12.01 -8.84
N ARG A 47 -1.93 11.35 -10.00
CA ARG A 47 -1.43 11.94 -11.26
C ARG A 47 -2.21 13.18 -11.72
N ASP A 48 -3.51 13.21 -11.46
CA ASP A 48 -4.44 14.27 -11.89
C ASP A 48 -4.76 15.27 -10.76
N LYS A 49 -4.09 15.16 -9.61
CA LYS A 49 -4.31 16.05 -8.47
C LYS A 49 -3.36 17.24 -8.50
N GLU A 50 -3.87 18.39 -8.07
CA GLU A 50 -3.04 19.55 -7.77
C GLU A 50 -2.26 19.30 -6.47
N LEU A 51 -0.93 19.26 -6.59
CA LEU A 51 0.00 18.97 -5.52
C LEU A 51 1.20 19.93 -5.60
N PRO A 52 1.88 20.21 -4.47
CA PRO A 52 3.17 20.91 -4.50
C PRO A 52 4.16 20.20 -5.44
N GLU A 53 4.87 20.96 -6.26
CA GLU A 53 5.68 20.36 -7.33
C GLU A 53 6.85 19.51 -6.84
N ASP A 54 7.40 19.84 -5.67
CA ASP A 54 8.43 19.03 -5.03
C ASP A 54 7.87 17.65 -4.63
N TYR A 55 6.66 17.61 -4.10
CA TYR A 55 5.97 16.38 -3.73
C TYR A 55 5.57 15.56 -4.96
N LYS A 56 5.01 16.21 -5.98
CA LYS A 56 4.66 15.57 -7.25
C LYS A 56 5.88 14.97 -7.94
N SER A 57 7.00 15.68 -7.95
CA SER A 57 8.28 15.20 -8.52
C SER A 57 8.81 13.97 -7.77
N ARG A 58 8.73 13.94 -6.44
CA ARG A 58 9.11 12.76 -5.64
C ARG A 58 8.23 11.54 -5.94
N LEU A 59 6.93 11.74 -6.07
CA LEU A 59 6.00 10.68 -6.45
C LEU A 59 6.25 10.17 -7.87
N ILE A 60 6.56 11.02 -8.84
CA ILE A 60 6.88 10.58 -10.20
C ILE A 60 8.19 9.78 -10.22
N ARG A 61 9.20 10.23 -9.46
CA ARG A 61 10.50 9.55 -9.37
C ARG A 61 10.41 8.18 -8.69
N SER A 62 9.37 7.88 -7.91
CA SER A 62 9.26 6.58 -7.23
C SER A 62 9.07 5.37 -8.16
N TRP A 63 8.97 5.61 -9.47
CA TRP A 63 8.83 4.59 -10.52
C TRP A 63 10.11 4.35 -11.31
N GLN A 64 11.12 5.19 -11.12
CA GLN A 64 12.43 5.12 -11.78
C GLN A 64 13.42 4.37 -10.91
#